data_AF-A0A971RPC1-F1
#
_entry.id   AF-A0A971RPC1-F1
#
_cell.length_a   1.000
_cell.length_b   1.000
_cell.length_c   1.000
_cell.angle_alpha   90.00
_cell.angle_beta   90.00
_cell.angle_gamma   90.00
#
_symmetry.space_group_name_H-M   'P 1'
#
loop_
_entity.id
_entity.type
_entity.pdbx_description
1 polymer ?
#
loop_
_entity_poly.entity_id
_entity_poly.type
_entity_poly.pdbx_seq_one_letter_code
_entity_poly.pdbx_strand_id
1 'polypeptide(L)'
;MTIMEAIWARHSVRKYTDEPLSSEQKKKLLQEIDVCNLESSLKIQLITDEPNAFRCLLARFGRFSGVKNYIALVGAADMPSLDEKVGYYGERLVILAQQLGLNTCWVAATYSKRKARVKIAHGEKMVCVISVGVGQDQGAAHRSKPLDSVCDYRGKMPEWFAAGMEAALLAPTALNQQKFKFSLVGDRVKAVAGSGSYAAIDLGVVKYHFEVAAGQDNFLWT
;
A
#
# COMPACT_ATOMS: atom_id res chain seq x y z
N MET A 1 -3.67 -18.17 1.50
CA MET A 1 -2.38 -17.88 0.83
C MET A 1 -1.42 -17.28 1.85
N THR A 2 -0.12 -17.58 1.73
CA THR A 2 0.94 -16.98 2.54
C THR A 2 1.11 -15.49 2.22
N ILE A 3 1.89 -14.75 3.01
CA ILE A 3 2.21 -13.34 2.73
C ILE A 3 2.95 -13.21 1.39
N MET A 4 3.92 -14.10 1.12
CA MET A 4 4.68 -14.06 -0.13
C MET A 4 3.80 -14.37 -1.33
N GLU A 5 2.93 -15.39 -1.25
CA GLU A 5 1.95 -15.66 -2.31
C GLU A 5 1.04 -14.46 -2.58
N ALA A 6 0.62 -13.75 -1.52
CA ALA A 6 -0.16 -12.52 -1.67
C ALA A 6 0.65 -11.40 -2.34
N ILE A 7 1.91 -11.17 -1.98
CA ILE A 7 2.78 -10.19 -2.62
C ILE A 7 2.93 -10.47 -4.12
N TRP A 8 3.15 -11.73 -4.49
CA TRP A 8 3.28 -12.14 -5.89
C TRP A 8 1.98 -11.97 -6.68
N ALA A 9 0.85 -12.35 -6.09
CA ALA A 9 -0.47 -12.30 -6.75
C ALA A 9 -1.10 -10.90 -6.76
N ARG A 10 -0.65 -9.98 -5.90
CA ARG A 10 -1.24 -8.65 -5.77
C ARG A 10 -0.91 -7.80 -6.99
N HIS A 11 -1.94 -7.35 -7.68
CA HIS A 11 -1.84 -6.36 -8.75
C HIS A 11 -2.90 -5.26 -8.61
N SER A 12 -2.68 -4.12 -9.25
CA SER A 12 -3.65 -3.01 -9.20
C SER A 12 -4.88 -3.34 -10.02
N VAL A 13 -6.05 -3.37 -9.37
CA VAL A 13 -7.36 -3.55 -10.01
C VAL A 13 -8.17 -2.28 -9.87
N ARG A 14 -8.78 -1.83 -10.98
CA ARG A 14 -9.57 -0.58 -11.02
C ARG A 14 -11.03 -0.82 -11.39
N LYS A 15 -11.40 -2.06 -11.70
CA LYS A 15 -12.75 -2.46 -12.08
C LYS A 15 -13.23 -3.55 -11.12
N TYR A 16 -14.35 -3.28 -10.47
CA TYR A 16 -14.91 -4.16 -9.45
C TYR A 16 -16.28 -4.70 -9.87
N THR A 17 -16.61 -5.90 -9.40
CA THR A 17 -17.95 -6.46 -9.54
C THR A 17 -18.91 -5.76 -8.57
N ASP A 18 -20.20 -6.10 -8.63
CA ASP A 18 -21.19 -5.60 -7.67
C ASP A 18 -21.21 -6.41 -6.36
N GLU A 19 -20.40 -7.46 -6.23
CA GLU A 19 -20.34 -8.33 -5.07
C GLU A 19 -19.92 -7.55 -3.81
N PRO A 20 -20.71 -7.62 -2.72
CA PRO A 20 -20.39 -6.93 -1.49
C PRO A 20 -19.23 -7.63 -0.77
N LEU A 21 -18.47 -6.88 0.03
CA LEU A 21 -17.54 -7.50 0.97
C LEU A 21 -18.31 -8.37 1.96
N SER A 22 -17.88 -9.62 2.15
CA SER A 22 -18.50 -10.53 3.12
C SER A 22 -18.32 -10.03 4.55
N SER A 23 -19.18 -10.48 5.47
CA SER A 23 -19.07 -10.13 6.89
C SER A 23 -17.71 -10.53 7.48
N GLU A 24 -17.16 -11.67 7.04
CA GLU A 24 -15.85 -12.14 7.48
C GLU A 24 -14.72 -11.25 6.95
N GLN A 25 -14.76 -10.88 5.67
CA GLN A 25 -13.79 -9.96 5.06
C GLN A 25 -13.80 -8.60 5.75
N LYS A 26 -14.99 -8.02 5.98
CA LYS A 26 -15.14 -6.76 6.73
C LYS A 26 -14.57 -6.88 8.14
N LYS A 27 -14.88 -7.96 8.85
CA LYS A 27 -14.38 -8.21 10.21
C LYS A 27 -12.86 -8.26 10.26
N LYS A 28 -12.22 -9.05 9.40
CA LYS A 28 -10.75 -9.20 9.38
C LYS A 28 -10.06 -7.88 9.01
N LEU A 29 -10.57 -7.15 8.02
CA LEU A 29 -10.05 -5.82 7.67
C LEU A 29 -10.18 -4.82 8.82
N LEU A 30 -11.32 -4.78 9.50
CA LEU A 30 -11.53 -3.89 10.65
C LEU A 30 -10.60 -4.21 11.82
N GLN A 31 -10.44 -5.50 12.15
CA GLN A 31 -9.52 -5.95 13.19
C GLN A 31 -8.07 -5.53 12.89
N GLU A 32 -7.63 -5.71 11.63
CA GLU A 32 -6.29 -5.30 11.24
C GLU A 32 -6.13 -3.76 11.22
N ILE A 33 -7.17 -3.04 10.81
CA ILE A 33 -7.20 -1.57 10.89
C ILE A 33 -7.03 -1.10 12.33
N ASP A 34 -7.68 -1.75 13.30
CA ASP A 34 -7.54 -1.41 14.72
C ASP A 34 -6.09 -1.61 15.20
N VAL A 35 -5.46 -2.71 14.81
CA VAL A 35 -4.02 -2.98 15.09
C VAL A 35 -3.14 -1.93 14.42
N CYS A 36 -3.32 -1.67 13.13
CA CYS A 36 -2.56 -0.65 12.41
C CYS A 36 -2.71 0.73 13.06
N ASN A 37 -3.93 1.12 13.46
CA ASN A 37 -4.17 2.41 14.12
C ASN A 37 -3.47 2.49 15.48
N LEU A 38 -3.49 1.41 16.26
CA LEU A 38 -2.82 1.34 17.56
C LEU A 38 -1.30 1.49 17.41
N GLU A 39 -0.68 0.75 16.49
CA GLU A 39 0.78 0.75 16.29
C GLU A 39 1.29 2.05 15.65
N SER A 40 0.51 2.63 14.73
CA SER A 40 0.95 3.77 13.91
C SER A 40 0.53 5.14 14.42
N SER A 41 -0.51 5.18 15.27
CA SER A 41 -1.30 6.38 15.62
C SER A 41 -2.07 7.00 14.43
N LEU A 42 -2.23 6.27 13.33
CA LEU A 42 -3.11 6.67 12.23
C LEU A 42 -4.59 6.51 12.60
N LYS A 43 -5.47 7.03 11.74
CA LYS A 43 -6.93 6.89 11.84
C LYS A 43 -7.50 6.30 10.55
N ILE A 44 -6.95 5.15 10.17
CA ILE A 44 -7.36 4.37 9.01
C ILE A 44 -8.82 3.95 9.18
N GLN A 45 -9.62 4.09 8.12
CA GLN A 45 -11.06 3.84 8.13
C GLN A 45 -11.45 2.97 6.94
N LEU A 46 -12.17 1.87 7.19
CA LEU A 46 -12.86 1.13 6.13
C LEU A 46 -14.20 1.79 5.83
N ILE A 47 -14.38 2.26 4.60
CA ILE A 47 -15.65 2.78 4.10
C ILE A 47 -16.26 1.75 3.16
N THR A 48 -17.49 1.31 3.44
CA THR A 48 -18.22 0.34 2.63
C THR A 48 -19.48 0.93 2.05
N ASP A 49 -19.94 0.36 0.94
CA ASP A 49 -21.22 0.69 0.31
C ASP A 49 -21.36 2.21 -0.04
N GLU A 50 -20.23 2.85 -0.34
CA GLU A 50 -20.11 4.29 -0.60
C GLU A 50 -19.49 4.52 -1.99
N PRO A 51 -20.29 4.59 -3.06
CA PRO A 51 -19.77 4.75 -4.41
C PRO A 51 -19.46 6.21 -4.80
N ASN A 52 -19.89 7.21 -4.01
CA ASN A 52 -19.90 8.59 -4.49
C ASN A 52 -18.51 9.22 -4.56
N ALA A 53 -17.57 8.79 -3.71
CA ALA A 53 -16.15 9.13 -3.84
C ALA A 53 -15.61 8.83 -5.26
N PHE A 54 -16.08 7.75 -5.88
CA PHE A 54 -15.64 7.30 -7.21
C PHE A 54 -16.63 7.60 -8.34
N ARG A 55 -17.80 8.19 -8.06
CA ARG A 55 -18.72 8.75 -9.06
C ARG A 55 -18.34 10.20 -9.39
N CYS A 56 -17.17 10.38 -10.01
CA CYS A 56 -16.66 11.68 -10.47
C CYS A 56 -15.79 11.55 -11.74
N LEU A 57 -15.57 12.67 -12.44
CA LEU A 57 -14.73 12.72 -13.65
C LEU A 57 -13.29 12.26 -13.39
N LEU A 58 -12.73 12.58 -12.21
CA LEU A 58 -11.39 12.16 -11.82
C LEU A 58 -11.26 10.63 -11.75
N ALA A 59 -12.26 9.94 -11.20
CA ALA A 59 -12.27 8.48 -11.14
C ALA A 59 -12.40 7.84 -12.53
N ARG A 60 -13.19 8.45 -13.43
CA ARG A 60 -13.25 8.04 -14.84
C ARG A 60 -11.91 8.20 -15.54
N PHE A 61 -11.20 9.30 -15.30
CA PHE A 61 -9.83 9.51 -15.80
C PHE A 61 -8.86 8.45 -15.26
N GLY A 62 -8.99 8.09 -13.99
CA GLY A 62 -8.26 6.97 -13.37
C GLY A 62 -8.72 5.57 -13.81
N ARG A 63 -9.69 5.47 -14.73
CA ARG A 63 -10.27 4.21 -15.25
C ARG A 63 -10.92 3.34 -14.15
N PHE A 64 -11.45 3.98 -13.11
CA PHE A 64 -12.18 3.29 -12.05
C PHE A 64 -13.64 3.03 -12.43
N SER A 65 -14.14 1.83 -12.13
CA SER A 65 -15.55 1.48 -12.22
C SER A 65 -15.94 0.46 -11.16
N GLY A 66 -17.18 0.52 -10.66
CA GLY A 66 -17.68 -0.44 -9.66
C GLY A 66 -17.14 -0.25 -8.25
N VAL A 67 -16.31 0.77 -7.97
CA VAL A 67 -15.80 1.02 -6.62
C VAL A 67 -16.95 1.41 -5.68
N LYS A 68 -17.18 0.57 -4.68
CA LYS A 68 -18.14 0.82 -3.58
C LYS A 68 -17.48 0.84 -2.21
N ASN A 69 -16.26 0.32 -2.09
CA ASN A 69 -15.54 0.23 -0.82
C ASN A 69 -14.11 0.76 -1.01
N TYR A 70 -13.60 1.40 0.04
CA TYR A 70 -12.24 1.91 0.07
C TYR A 70 -11.75 2.03 1.52
N ILE A 71 -10.44 1.90 1.68
CA ILE A 71 -9.75 2.17 2.94
C ILE A 71 -9.20 3.59 2.86
N ALA A 72 -9.66 4.48 3.75
CA ALA A 72 -9.16 5.84 3.84
C ALA A 72 -8.00 5.93 4.82
N LEU A 73 -6.91 6.54 4.39
CA LEU A 73 -5.67 6.65 5.16
C LEU A 73 -5.56 8.07 5.72
N VAL A 74 -5.84 8.22 7.01
CA VAL A 74 -5.95 9.50 7.72
C VAL A 74 -4.93 9.54 8.85
N GLY A 75 -4.36 10.71 9.12
CA GLY A 75 -3.50 10.95 10.26
C GLY A 75 -3.37 12.44 10.58
N ALA A 76 -2.75 12.74 11.73
CA ALA A 76 -2.44 14.11 12.13
C ALA A 76 -1.50 14.76 11.12
N ALA A 77 -1.82 15.98 10.67
CA ALA A 77 -1.12 16.64 9.57
C ALA A 77 0.34 17.00 9.91
N ASP A 78 0.65 17.16 11.19
CA ASP A 78 1.98 17.43 11.76
C ASP A 78 2.74 16.15 12.16
N MET A 79 2.16 14.96 11.98
CA MET A 79 2.81 13.70 12.32
C MET A 79 4.12 13.52 11.53
N PRO A 80 5.25 13.25 12.22
CA PRO A 80 6.50 12.92 11.56
C PRO A 80 6.36 11.69 10.65
N SER A 81 6.90 11.79 9.44
CA SER A 81 6.88 10.72 8.44
C SER A 81 5.48 10.15 8.16
N LEU A 82 4.43 10.98 8.26
CA LEU A 82 3.04 10.56 8.04
C LEU A 82 2.87 9.78 6.73
N ASP A 83 3.42 10.30 5.63
CA ASP A 83 3.26 9.69 4.31
C ASP A 83 3.92 8.30 4.26
N GLU A 84 5.10 8.12 4.88
CA GLU A 84 5.77 6.81 4.99
C GLU A 84 4.98 5.84 5.86
N LYS A 85 4.46 6.29 7.01
CA LYS A 85 3.58 5.45 7.85
C LYS A 85 2.33 5.03 7.09
N VAL A 86 1.71 5.97 6.37
CA VAL A 86 0.54 5.68 5.53
C VAL A 86 0.86 4.62 4.48
N GLY A 87 2.03 4.70 3.84
CA GLY A 87 2.51 3.69 2.91
C GLY A 87 2.65 2.32 3.55
N TYR A 88 3.38 2.24 4.67
CA TYR A 88 3.69 0.98 5.35
C TYR A 88 2.42 0.27 5.86
N TYR A 89 1.60 0.97 6.66
CA TYR A 89 0.39 0.37 7.24
C TYR A 89 -0.74 0.21 6.22
N GLY A 90 -0.78 1.05 5.18
CA GLY A 90 -1.67 0.85 4.05
C GLY A 90 -1.34 -0.41 3.26
N GLU A 91 -0.05 -0.70 3.03
CA GLU A 91 0.34 -1.90 2.27
C GLU A 91 0.09 -3.19 3.07
N ARG A 92 0.25 -3.14 4.40
CA ARG A 92 -0.19 -4.23 5.28
C ARG A 92 -1.65 -4.62 5.06
N LEU A 93 -2.53 -3.64 4.94
CA LEU A 93 -3.95 -3.85 4.63
C LEU A 93 -4.20 -4.28 3.18
N VAL A 94 -3.39 -3.82 2.23
CA VAL A 94 -3.43 -4.28 0.82
C VAL A 94 -3.11 -5.77 0.72
N ILE A 95 -2.06 -6.23 1.39
CA ILE A 95 -1.66 -7.63 1.40
C ILE A 95 -2.69 -8.49 2.13
N LEU A 96 -3.23 -8.02 3.27
CA LEU A 96 -4.34 -8.71 3.92
C LEU A 96 -5.56 -8.82 2.99
N ALA A 97 -5.95 -7.74 2.30
CA ALA A 97 -7.05 -7.78 1.35
C ALA A 97 -6.83 -8.84 0.26
N GLN A 98 -5.60 -8.93 -0.29
CA GLN A 98 -5.24 -9.98 -1.25
C GLN A 98 -5.40 -11.38 -0.65
N GLN A 99 -4.95 -11.59 0.61
CA GLN A 99 -5.12 -12.86 1.32
C GLN A 99 -6.59 -13.27 1.52
N LEU A 100 -7.48 -12.27 1.58
CA LEU A 100 -8.92 -12.44 1.70
C LEU A 100 -9.64 -12.62 0.35
N GLY A 101 -8.89 -12.72 -0.75
CA GLY A 101 -9.43 -12.87 -2.11
C GLY A 101 -9.99 -11.57 -2.68
N LEU A 102 -9.60 -10.41 -2.13
CA LEU A 102 -10.01 -9.09 -2.61
C LEU A 102 -8.91 -8.46 -3.45
N ASN A 103 -9.30 -7.56 -4.34
CA ASN A 103 -8.38 -6.79 -5.17
C ASN A 103 -8.35 -5.33 -4.72
N THR A 104 -7.22 -4.66 -4.96
CA THR A 104 -6.98 -3.30 -4.49
C THR A 104 -6.32 -2.40 -5.52
N CYS A 105 -6.42 -1.09 -5.32
CA CYS A 105 -5.59 -0.10 -6.00
C CYS A 105 -5.36 1.12 -5.11
N TRP A 106 -4.12 1.56 -5.01
CA TRP A 106 -3.77 2.85 -4.40
C TRP A 106 -4.33 4.01 -5.23
N VAL A 107 -4.98 4.98 -4.57
CA VAL A 107 -5.62 6.14 -5.21
C VAL A 107 -5.33 7.43 -4.43
N ALA A 108 -4.37 8.21 -4.93
CA ALA A 108 -4.02 9.49 -4.30
C ALA A 108 -4.78 10.70 -4.87
N ALA A 109 -5.13 10.67 -6.17
CA ALA A 109 -5.67 11.84 -6.87
C ALA A 109 -7.01 11.61 -7.61
N THR A 110 -7.26 10.41 -8.13
CA THR A 110 -8.37 10.15 -9.05
C THR A 110 -9.67 9.75 -8.33
N TYR A 111 -10.06 10.52 -7.31
CA TYR A 111 -11.32 10.35 -6.58
C TYR A 111 -11.79 11.68 -5.99
N SER A 112 -13.05 11.75 -5.54
CA SER A 112 -13.61 12.94 -4.92
C SER A 112 -13.46 12.89 -3.40
N LYS A 113 -12.45 13.59 -2.87
CA LYS A 113 -12.27 13.76 -1.40
C LYS A 113 -13.53 14.31 -0.73
N ARG A 114 -14.19 15.29 -1.36
CA ARG A 114 -15.43 15.93 -0.85
C ARG A 114 -16.60 14.95 -0.71
N LYS A 115 -16.70 13.96 -1.59
CA LYS A 115 -17.81 12.98 -1.56
C LYS A 115 -17.48 11.77 -0.69
N ALA A 116 -16.22 11.60 -0.28
CA ALA A 116 -15.80 10.51 0.56
C ALA A 116 -16.40 10.68 1.98
N ARG A 117 -17.02 9.62 2.51
CA ARG A 117 -17.67 9.64 3.83
C ARG A 117 -16.68 9.32 4.94
N VAL A 118 -15.58 10.06 4.97
CA VAL A 118 -14.45 9.84 5.89
C VAL A 118 -14.52 10.87 7.01
N LYS A 119 -14.33 10.42 8.25
CA LYS A 119 -14.20 11.33 9.40
C LYS A 119 -12.78 11.88 9.43
N ILE A 120 -12.64 13.19 9.37
CA ILE A 120 -11.36 13.91 9.47
C ILE A 120 -11.54 14.99 10.53
N ALA A 121 -10.85 14.86 11.66
CA ALA A 121 -10.92 15.83 12.74
C ALA A 121 -10.06 17.08 12.44
N HIS A 122 -10.20 18.11 13.27
CA HIS A 122 -9.30 19.27 13.20
C HIS A 122 -7.85 18.84 13.39
N GLY A 123 -6.93 19.36 12.57
CA GLY A 123 -5.52 18.98 12.57
C GLY A 123 -5.21 17.68 11.81
N GLU A 124 -6.19 16.98 11.24
CA GLU A 124 -5.97 15.77 10.46
C GLU A 124 -6.06 16.02 8.95
N LYS A 125 -5.48 15.11 8.18
CA LYS A 125 -5.69 15.04 6.73
C LYS A 125 -5.88 13.60 6.26
N MET A 126 -6.72 13.44 5.24
CA MET A 126 -6.77 12.20 4.45
C MET A 126 -5.72 12.27 3.34
N VAL A 127 -4.68 11.45 3.48
CA VAL A 127 -3.51 11.40 2.59
C VAL A 127 -3.94 10.83 1.23
N CYS A 128 -4.44 9.59 1.23
CA CYS A 128 -4.95 8.89 0.05
C CYS A 128 -6.00 7.85 0.48
N VAL A 129 -6.54 7.13 -0.51
CA VAL A 129 -7.41 5.97 -0.28
C VAL A 129 -6.88 4.76 -1.04
N ILE A 130 -7.26 3.57 -0.62
CA ILE A 130 -7.07 2.31 -1.34
C ILE A 130 -8.46 1.81 -1.73
N SER A 131 -8.78 1.69 -3.02
CA SER A 131 -10.03 1.02 -3.42
C SER A 131 -9.93 -0.47 -3.11
N VAL A 132 -11.03 -1.09 -2.67
CA VAL A 132 -11.06 -2.52 -2.29
C VAL A 132 -12.39 -3.17 -2.70
N GLY A 133 -12.33 -4.40 -3.18
CA GLY A 133 -13.50 -5.18 -3.58
C GLY A 133 -13.14 -6.40 -4.42
N VAL A 134 -14.15 -7.15 -4.85
CA VAL A 134 -13.96 -8.25 -5.80
C VAL A 134 -13.71 -7.65 -7.19
N GLY A 135 -12.54 -7.93 -7.76
CA GLY A 135 -12.15 -7.46 -9.09
C GLY A 135 -12.93 -8.14 -10.21
N GLN A 136 -13.15 -7.42 -11.31
CA GLN A 136 -13.59 -8.04 -12.57
C GLN A 136 -12.43 -8.80 -13.26
N ASP A 137 -11.20 -8.49 -12.86
CA ASP A 137 -9.96 -9.12 -13.26
C ASP A 137 -9.03 -9.19 -12.02
N GLN A 138 -7.89 -9.86 -12.17
CA GLN A 138 -6.85 -9.94 -11.13
C GLN A 138 -5.74 -8.91 -11.33
N GLY A 139 -5.95 -7.90 -12.19
CA GLY A 139 -4.93 -6.96 -12.61
C GLY A 139 -3.86 -7.62 -13.48
N ALA A 140 -2.73 -6.92 -13.62
CA ALA A 140 -1.58 -7.42 -14.37
C ALA A 140 -0.28 -7.02 -13.67
N ALA A 141 0.72 -7.88 -13.80
CA ALA A 141 2.06 -7.62 -13.30
C ALA A 141 2.62 -6.33 -13.92
N HIS A 142 3.19 -5.46 -13.06
CA HIS A 142 3.96 -4.31 -13.50
C HIS A 142 5.39 -4.71 -13.83
N ARG A 143 6.08 -3.89 -14.64
CA ARG A 143 7.51 -4.10 -14.91
C ARG A 143 8.32 -3.59 -13.73
N SER A 144 9.16 -4.44 -13.17
CA SER A 144 10.15 -4.06 -12.16
C SER A 144 11.39 -3.45 -12.81
N LYS A 145 12.02 -2.51 -12.13
CA LYS A 145 13.33 -2.01 -12.55
C LYS A 145 14.41 -3.07 -12.27
N PRO A 146 15.57 -2.99 -12.95
CA PRO A 146 16.75 -3.75 -12.56
C PRO A 146 17.14 -3.49 -11.10
N LEU A 147 17.58 -4.54 -10.39
CA LEU A 147 17.93 -4.47 -8.96
C LEU A 147 19.01 -3.43 -8.66
N ASP A 148 20.05 -3.35 -9.49
CA ASP A 148 21.16 -2.39 -9.38
C ASP A 148 20.72 -0.92 -9.48
N SER A 149 19.57 -0.65 -10.11
CA SER A 149 19.01 0.71 -10.19
C SER A 149 18.34 1.18 -8.89
N VAL A 150 18.00 0.24 -7.99
CA VAL A 150 17.32 0.52 -6.71
C VAL A 150 18.10 -0.01 -5.50
N CYS A 151 19.27 -0.62 -5.69
CA CYS A 151 20.07 -1.20 -4.62
C CYS A 151 21.56 -0.86 -4.80
N ASP A 152 22.16 -0.23 -3.79
CA ASP A 152 23.61 -0.03 -3.70
C ASP A 152 24.21 -1.18 -2.91
N TYR A 153 24.57 -2.26 -3.62
CA TYR A 153 25.28 -3.37 -3.02
C TYR A 153 26.23 -4.02 -4.02
N ARG A 154 27.52 -4.11 -3.68
CA ARG A 154 28.59 -4.57 -4.57
C ARG A 154 29.19 -5.92 -4.17
N GLY A 155 28.65 -6.59 -3.15
CA GLY A 155 29.13 -7.89 -2.64
C GLY A 155 28.22 -9.07 -2.97
N LYS A 156 28.48 -10.23 -2.35
CA LYS A 156 27.54 -11.37 -2.34
C LYS A 156 26.39 -11.08 -1.37
N MET A 157 25.19 -10.93 -1.91
CA MET A 157 24.01 -10.53 -1.15
C MET A 157 23.58 -11.65 -0.19
N PRO A 158 23.36 -11.38 1.11
CA PRO A 158 22.72 -12.35 2.00
C PRO A 158 21.35 -12.76 1.46
N GLU A 159 20.97 -14.03 1.63
CA GLU A 159 19.72 -14.57 1.09
C GLU A 159 18.49 -13.80 1.59
N TRP A 160 18.47 -13.44 2.87
CA TRP A 160 17.40 -12.64 3.47
C TRP A 160 17.28 -11.25 2.81
N PHE A 161 18.41 -10.61 2.48
CA PHE A 161 18.39 -9.29 1.85
C PHE A 161 17.94 -9.39 0.40
N ALA A 162 18.37 -10.45 -0.31
CA ALA A 162 17.91 -10.73 -1.67
C ALA A 162 16.38 -10.95 -1.71
N ALA A 163 15.85 -11.77 -0.80
CA ALA A 163 14.41 -11.99 -0.67
C ALA A 163 13.65 -10.68 -0.38
N GLY A 164 14.18 -9.85 0.53
CA GLY A 164 13.64 -8.51 0.81
C GLY A 164 13.61 -7.62 -0.43
N MET A 165 14.69 -7.59 -1.21
CA MET A 165 14.78 -6.77 -2.42
C MET A 165 13.86 -7.27 -3.54
N GLU A 166 13.73 -8.58 -3.72
CA GLU A 166 12.78 -9.18 -4.66
C GLU A 166 11.34 -8.77 -4.31
N ALA A 167 10.96 -8.85 -3.03
CA ALA A 167 9.64 -8.40 -2.58
C ALA A 167 9.44 -6.88 -2.76
N ALA A 168 10.46 -6.07 -2.47
CA ALA A 168 10.42 -4.63 -2.64
C ALA A 168 10.21 -4.21 -4.11
N LEU A 169 10.76 -4.95 -5.06
CA LEU A 169 10.55 -4.73 -6.51
C LEU A 169 9.13 -5.10 -6.99
N LEU A 170 8.41 -5.93 -6.23
CA LEU A 170 7.00 -6.28 -6.47
C LEU A 170 6.03 -5.30 -5.80
N ALA A 171 6.53 -4.39 -4.97
CA ALA A 171 5.71 -3.41 -4.28
C ALA A 171 5.11 -2.40 -5.27
N PRO A 172 3.82 -2.03 -5.14
CA PRO A 172 3.23 -1.01 -5.98
C PRO A 172 3.85 0.36 -5.66
N THR A 173 4.19 1.14 -6.70
CA THR A 173 4.64 2.53 -6.54
C THR A 173 3.86 3.45 -7.45
N ALA A 174 3.76 4.73 -7.08
CA ALA A 174 3.02 5.72 -7.86
C ALA A 174 3.51 5.75 -9.32
N LEU A 175 2.58 5.56 -10.25
CA LEU A 175 2.86 5.47 -11.70
C LEU A 175 3.94 4.42 -12.07
N ASN A 176 4.14 3.40 -11.21
CA ASN A 176 5.19 2.39 -11.33
C ASN A 176 6.60 2.98 -11.46
N GLN A 177 6.88 4.10 -10.77
CA GLN A 177 8.16 4.80 -10.90
C GLN A 177 9.31 4.12 -10.16
N GLN A 178 9.03 3.30 -9.13
CA GLN A 178 10.03 2.61 -8.30
C GLN A 178 11.19 3.56 -7.91
N LYS A 179 10.83 4.66 -7.26
CA LYS A 179 11.75 5.72 -6.83
C LYS A 179 12.13 5.52 -5.38
N PHE A 180 12.97 4.52 -5.15
CA PHE A 180 13.56 4.23 -3.86
C PHE A 180 14.96 3.68 -4.06
N LYS A 181 15.79 3.75 -3.03
CA LYS A 181 17.11 3.14 -3.02
C LYS A 181 17.38 2.45 -1.69
N PHE A 182 17.77 1.19 -1.76
CA PHE A 182 18.24 0.39 -0.63
C PHE A 182 19.77 0.34 -0.62
N SER A 183 20.35 0.21 0.56
CA SER A 183 21.76 -0.11 0.75
C SER A 183 21.94 -0.95 2.02
N LEU A 184 22.96 -1.78 2.02
CA LEU A 184 23.29 -2.69 3.12
C LEU A 184 24.74 -2.50 3.55
N VAL A 185 24.95 -2.25 4.84
CA VAL A 185 26.28 -2.20 5.47
C VAL A 185 26.26 -3.10 6.72
N GLY A 186 26.91 -4.26 6.63
CA GLY A 186 26.80 -5.29 7.67
C GLY A 186 25.37 -5.84 7.72
N ASP A 187 24.69 -5.67 8.85
CA ASP A 187 23.29 -6.00 9.10
C ASP A 187 22.37 -4.76 9.05
N ARG A 188 22.91 -3.59 8.72
CA ARG A 188 22.16 -2.33 8.69
C ARG A 188 21.62 -2.04 7.30
N VAL A 189 20.30 -1.98 7.22
CA VAL A 189 19.58 -1.67 5.98
C VAL A 189 19.12 -0.23 6.02
N LYS A 190 19.50 0.53 4.99
CA LYS A 190 18.98 1.87 4.74
C LYS A 190 18.09 1.86 3.52
N ALA A 191 16.88 2.41 3.65
CA ALA A 191 15.97 2.65 2.54
C ALA A 191 15.67 4.15 2.46
N VAL A 192 15.82 4.74 1.27
CA VAL A 192 15.53 6.16 1.03
C VAL A 192 14.55 6.33 -0.11
N ALA A 193 13.62 7.28 0.05
CA ALA A 193 12.73 7.71 -1.03
C ALA A 193 13.52 8.47 -2.09
N GLY A 194 13.14 8.31 -3.35
CA GLY A 194 13.54 9.22 -4.42
C GLY A 194 12.77 10.54 -4.38
N SER A 195 12.89 11.34 -5.44
CA SER A 195 12.21 12.63 -5.54
C SER A 195 10.85 12.55 -6.21
N GLY A 196 9.91 13.38 -5.74
CA GLY A 196 8.60 13.59 -6.36
C GLY A 196 7.43 13.27 -5.45
N SER A 197 6.23 13.59 -5.92
CA SER A 197 4.99 13.32 -5.21
C SER A 197 4.86 11.83 -4.91
N TYR A 198 4.36 11.52 -3.71
CA TYR A 198 4.10 10.15 -3.22
C TYR A 198 5.34 9.30 -2.95
N ALA A 199 6.57 9.77 -3.19
CA ALA A 199 7.78 8.98 -2.96
C ALA A 199 7.95 8.53 -1.50
N ALA A 200 7.50 9.33 -0.53
CA ALA A 200 7.48 8.93 0.87
C ALA A 200 6.43 7.83 1.17
N ILE A 201 5.27 7.88 0.52
CA ILE A 201 4.26 6.81 0.60
C ILE A 201 4.84 5.53 -0.01
N ASP A 202 5.41 5.63 -1.22
CA ASP A 202 6.05 4.51 -1.90
C ASP A 202 7.17 3.90 -1.03
N LEU A 203 7.94 4.73 -0.30
CA LEU A 203 8.97 4.25 0.64
C LEU A 203 8.37 3.36 1.74
N GLY A 204 7.25 3.76 2.33
CA GLY A 204 6.56 2.94 3.33
C GLY A 204 6.10 1.60 2.75
N VAL A 205 5.51 1.63 1.56
CA VAL A 205 5.04 0.45 0.83
C VAL A 205 6.19 -0.53 0.56
N VAL A 206 7.32 -0.05 0.04
CA VAL A 206 8.47 -0.92 -0.27
C VAL A 206 9.16 -1.43 0.99
N LYS A 207 9.19 -0.66 2.08
CA LYS A 207 9.72 -1.11 3.37
C LYS A 207 8.90 -2.24 3.95
N TYR A 208 7.56 -2.17 3.87
CA TYR A 208 6.69 -3.27 4.30
C TYR A 208 7.01 -4.57 3.54
N HIS A 209 7.10 -4.50 2.21
CA HIS A 209 7.45 -5.65 1.38
C HIS A 209 8.82 -6.22 1.71
N PHE A 210 9.83 -5.35 1.82
CA PHE A 210 11.18 -5.76 2.16
C PHE A 210 11.18 -6.50 3.49
N GLU A 211 10.56 -5.91 4.51
CA GLU A 211 10.61 -6.40 5.88
C GLU A 211 9.97 -7.78 6.07
N VAL A 212 8.79 -8.00 5.47
CA VAL A 212 8.10 -9.30 5.60
C VAL A 212 8.81 -10.43 4.85
N ALA A 213 9.57 -10.12 3.80
CA ALA A 213 10.32 -11.11 3.03
C ALA A 213 11.74 -11.33 3.56
N ALA A 214 12.38 -10.27 4.07
CA ALA A 214 13.70 -10.32 4.68
C ALA A 214 13.69 -10.97 6.07
N GLY A 215 12.57 -10.92 6.79
CA GLY A 215 12.49 -11.33 8.18
C GLY A 215 13.08 -10.25 9.10
N GLN A 216 12.24 -9.69 9.96
CA GLN A 216 12.56 -8.54 10.82
C GLN A 216 13.78 -8.77 11.74
N ASP A 217 14.06 -10.02 12.12
CA ASP A 217 15.17 -10.35 13.01
C ASP A 217 16.54 -10.36 12.32
N ASN A 218 16.58 -10.28 10.98
CA ASN A 218 17.83 -10.39 10.22
C ASN A 218 18.57 -9.06 10.02
N PHE A 219 17.95 -7.93 10.36
CA PHE A 219 18.51 -6.63 10.04
C PHE A 219 18.07 -5.50 10.98
N LEU A 220 18.78 -4.39 10.92
CA LEU A 220 18.46 -3.16 11.63
C LEU A 220 18.22 -2.02 10.64
N TRP A 221 17.08 -1.33 10.74
CA TRP A 221 16.84 -0.10 9.97
C TRP A 221 17.79 1.01 10.41
N THR A 222 18.32 1.78 9.45
CA THR A 222 19.17 2.96 9.68
C THR A 222 18.88 4.12 8.75
#